data_AF-A0A7X3ZH07-F1
#
_entry.id   AF-A0A7X3ZH07-F1
#
_cell.length_a   1.000
_cell.length_b   1.000
_cell.length_c   1.000
_cell.angle_alpha   90.00
_cell.angle_beta   90.00
_cell.angle_gamma   90.00
#
_symmetry.space_group_name_H-M   'P 1'
#
loop_
_entity.id
_entity.type
_entity.pdbx_description
1 polymer ?
#
loop_
_entity_poly.entity_id
_entity_poly.type
_entity_poly.pdbx_seq_one_letter_code
_entity_poly.pdbx_strand_id
1 'polypeptide(L)'
;MSTRLRIPWIFTHADVHGEHADAERPDPPLPVDDSDHGSDTGETETYKAWDRQHPGIGIDQERDIISDKGTEVYSYLQHQGIAHLLIMGVHTNMCVLHRTFAIKQMVRWGVDVALIRDLTDAMYNPAMPPYVSHDAGTGLVVEFIEKFWCPSVESKDMI
;
A
#
# COMPACT_ATOMS: atom_id res chain seq x y z
N MET A 1 3.94 24.41 34.91
CA MET A 1 2.86 23.56 34.35
C MET A 1 3.23 23.21 32.92
N SER A 2 3.71 21.99 32.69
CA SER A 2 4.13 21.50 31.37
C SER A 2 3.39 20.20 31.12
N THR A 3 2.28 20.29 30.39
CA THR A 3 1.47 19.13 30.01
C THR A 3 2.17 18.43 28.85
N ARG A 4 2.92 17.35 29.14
CA ARG A 4 3.37 16.42 28.08
C ARG A 4 2.15 15.60 27.65
N LEU A 5 1.65 15.84 26.44
CA LEU A 5 0.77 14.88 25.77
C LEU A 5 1.55 13.57 25.58
N ARG A 6 1.11 12.51 26.25
CA ARG A 6 1.51 11.13 25.94
C ARG A 6 0.48 10.58 24.96
N ILE A 7 0.91 10.33 23.73
CA ILE A 7 0.18 9.49 22.78
C ILE A 7 0.39 8.04 23.26
N PRO A 8 -0.65 7.28 23.64
CA PRO A 8 -0.47 5.94 24.16
C PRO A 8 -0.29 4.97 22.99
N TRP A 9 0.96 4.72 22.62
CA TRP A 9 1.32 3.50 21.88
C TRP A 9 1.20 2.33 22.86
N ILE A 10 0.07 1.64 22.86
CA ILE A 10 -0.09 0.37 23.58
C ILE A 10 0.55 -0.70 22.69
N PHE A 11 1.78 -1.08 23.03
CA PHE A 11 2.41 -2.29 22.53
C PHE A 11 1.82 -3.47 23.30
N THR A 12 1.02 -4.29 22.62
CA THR A 12 0.79 -5.68 23.03
C THR A 12 1.60 -6.56 22.10
N HIS A 13 2.46 -7.40 22.66
CA HIS A 13 3.13 -8.47 21.93
C HIS A 13 2.07 -9.26 21.15
N ALA A 14 2.18 -9.29 19.82
CA ALA A 14 1.32 -10.11 19.00
C ALA A 14 1.73 -11.58 19.18
N ASP A 15 0.77 -12.40 19.62
CA ASP A 15 0.89 -13.84 19.70
C ASP A 15 1.17 -14.42 18.30
N VAL A 16 2.29 -15.16 18.17
CA VAL A 16 2.86 -15.64 16.88
C VAL A 16 2.07 -16.81 16.26
N HIS A 17 0.87 -17.14 16.75
CA HIS A 17 0.13 -18.35 16.34
C HIS A 17 -1.40 -18.16 16.19
N GLY A 18 -1.90 -16.94 16.05
CA GLY A 18 -3.32 -16.68 15.84
C GLY A 18 -3.69 -16.52 14.36
N GLU A 19 -4.75 -17.18 13.91
CA GLU A 19 -5.52 -16.73 12.76
C GLU A 19 -5.99 -15.30 13.08
N HIS A 20 -5.32 -14.29 12.49
CA HIS A 20 -5.60 -12.90 12.84
C HIS A 20 -6.96 -12.51 12.26
N ALA A 21 -7.94 -12.32 13.16
CA ALA A 21 -9.20 -11.73 12.77
C ALA A 21 -8.94 -10.33 12.21
N ASP A 22 -9.38 -10.08 10.98
CA ASP A 22 -9.29 -8.78 10.34
C ASP A 22 -9.98 -7.72 11.21
N ALA A 23 -9.24 -6.68 11.59
CA ALA A 23 -9.84 -5.55 12.29
C ALA A 23 -10.88 -4.86 11.39
N GLU A 24 -12.09 -4.67 11.90
CA GLU A 24 -13.12 -3.90 11.18
C GLU A 24 -12.68 -2.46 11.01
N ARG A 25 -12.71 -1.98 9.76
CA ARG A 25 -12.36 -0.61 9.42
C ARG A 25 -13.23 -0.09 8.30
N PRO A 26 -13.69 1.17 8.34
CA PRO A 26 -14.43 1.76 7.23
C PRO A 26 -13.61 1.68 5.94
N ASP A 27 -14.23 1.14 4.89
CA ASP A 27 -13.66 1.07 3.55
C ASP A 27 -14.57 1.83 2.57
N PRO A 28 -14.52 3.17 2.58
CA PRO A 28 -15.35 3.97 1.68
C PRO A 28 -14.89 3.79 0.22
N PRO A 29 -15.77 4.11 -0.75
CA PRO A 29 -15.40 4.10 -2.17
C PRO A 29 -14.19 4.98 -2.47
N LEU A 30 -13.43 4.60 -3.50
CA LEU A 30 -12.29 5.39 -3.98
C LEU A 30 -12.73 6.79 -4.43
N PRO A 31 -11.82 7.78 -4.34
CA PRO A 31 -12.11 9.16 -4.76
C PRO A 31 -12.01 9.35 -6.29
N VAL A 32 -11.67 8.29 -7.03
CA VAL A 32 -11.56 8.26 -8.49
C VAL A 32 -12.39 7.10 -9.03
N ASP A 33 -12.94 7.26 -10.23
CA ASP A 33 -13.57 6.17 -10.97
C ASP A 33 -12.48 5.37 -11.71
N ASP A 34 -12.26 4.13 -11.26
CA ASP A 34 -11.31 3.18 -11.85
C ASP A 34 -12.02 1.98 -12.50
N SER A 35 -13.32 2.11 -12.81
CA SER A 35 -14.12 1.04 -13.41
C SER A 35 -13.70 0.65 -14.82
N ASP A 36 -12.95 1.52 -15.51
CA ASP A 36 -12.37 1.30 -16.83
C ASP A 36 -10.90 0.81 -16.78
N HIS A 37 -10.43 0.42 -15.58
CA HIS A 37 -9.03 0.17 -15.28
C HIS A 37 -8.12 1.40 -15.33
N GLY A 38 -8.64 2.61 -15.53
CA GLY A 38 -7.91 3.87 -15.34
C GLY A 38 -6.80 4.17 -16.35
N SER A 39 -6.79 3.53 -17.53
CA SER A 39 -5.82 3.87 -18.59
C SER A 39 -6.16 5.22 -19.24
N ASP A 40 -5.19 6.12 -19.32
CA ASP A 40 -5.30 7.42 -19.99
C ASP A 40 -4.67 7.44 -21.40
N THR A 41 -4.11 6.31 -21.84
CA THR A 41 -3.39 6.17 -23.13
C THR A 41 -4.23 5.56 -24.26
N GLY A 42 -5.48 5.17 -23.98
CA GLY A 42 -6.47 4.76 -24.99
C GLY A 42 -6.40 3.29 -25.42
N GLU A 43 -5.65 2.46 -24.71
CA GLU A 43 -5.64 1.01 -24.92
C GLU A 43 -6.96 0.40 -24.44
N THR A 44 -7.56 -0.44 -25.29
CA THR A 44 -8.84 -1.09 -25.02
C THR A 44 -8.71 -2.55 -24.63
N GLU A 45 -7.52 -3.15 -24.77
CA GLU A 45 -7.28 -4.57 -24.52
C GLU A 45 -6.09 -4.79 -23.58
N THR A 46 -6.25 -5.73 -22.65
CA THR A 46 -5.17 -6.16 -21.75
C THR A 46 -4.53 -7.43 -22.28
N TYR A 47 -3.21 -7.56 -22.10
CA TYR A 47 -2.47 -8.76 -22.43
C TYR A 47 -1.32 -8.97 -21.45
N LYS A 48 -0.76 -10.18 -21.43
CA LYS A 48 0.44 -10.46 -20.64
C LYS A 48 1.65 -9.80 -21.32
N ALA A 49 2.09 -8.66 -20.80
CA ALA A 49 3.22 -7.92 -21.36
C ALA A 49 4.59 -8.45 -20.90
N TRP A 50 4.65 -9.16 -19.77
CA TRP A 50 5.92 -9.59 -19.17
C TRP A 50 6.07 -11.10 -19.10
N ASP A 51 7.22 -11.59 -19.55
CA ASP A 51 7.59 -13.02 -19.52
C ASP A 51 8.79 -13.33 -18.60
N ARG A 52 9.53 -12.30 -18.19
CA ARG A 52 10.69 -12.45 -17.31
C ARG A 52 11.01 -11.17 -16.55
N GLN A 53 11.72 -11.31 -15.44
CA GLN A 53 12.31 -10.21 -14.69
C GLN A 53 13.43 -9.52 -15.50
N HIS A 54 13.61 -8.23 -15.25
CA HIS A 54 14.72 -7.46 -15.80
C HIS A 54 16.05 -8.01 -15.23
N PRO A 55 17.08 -8.31 -16.05
CA PRO A 55 18.27 -9.02 -15.58
C PRO A 55 19.14 -8.17 -14.64
N GLY A 56 18.93 -6.85 -14.62
CA GLY A 56 19.56 -5.93 -13.66
C GLY A 56 18.94 -5.95 -12.26
N ILE A 57 17.81 -6.64 -12.06
CA ILE A 57 17.22 -6.85 -10.73
C ILE A 57 17.61 -8.27 -10.32
N GLY A 58 18.64 -8.40 -9.48
CA GLY A 58 19.03 -9.69 -8.90
C GLY A 58 18.03 -10.12 -7.82
N ILE A 59 17.84 -11.43 -7.66
CA ILE A 59 17.18 -12.01 -6.49
C ILE A 59 18.26 -12.69 -5.65
N ASP A 60 18.55 -12.12 -4.50
CA ASP A 60 19.47 -12.68 -3.53
C ASP A 60 18.84 -13.91 -2.86
N GLN A 61 19.35 -15.10 -3.20
CA GLN A 61 18.78 -16.36 -2.71
C GLN A 61 18.91 -16.57 -1.20
N GLU A 62 19.76 -15.79 -0.52
CA GLU A 62 19.97 -15.88 0.93
C GLU A 62 19.12 -14.86 1.70
N ARG A 63 18.65 -13.80 1.05
CA ARG A 63 18.01 -12.64 1.70
C ARG A 63 16.61 -12.31 1.19
N ASP A 64 16.34 -12.55 -0.08
CA ASP A 64 15.09 -12.15 -0.71
C ASP A 64 14.01 -13.21 -0.52
N ILE A 65 12.79 -12.75 -0.26
CA ILE A 65 11.60 -13.58 -0.21
C ILE A 65 10.63 -13.15 -1.29
N ILE A 66 10.09 -14.13 -1.98
CA ILE A 66 9.13 -13.94 -3.06
C ILE A 66 7.86 -14.71 -2.70
N SER A 67 6.77 -13.97 -2.53
CA SER A 67 5.44 -14.54 -2.36
C SER A 67 4.40 -13.56 -2.91
N ASP A 68 3.32 -14.09 -3.46
CA ASP A 68 2.12 -13.34 -3.83
C ASP A 68 0.99 -13.51 -2.81
N LYS A 69 1.27 -14.16 -1.67
CA LYS A 69 0.30 -14.41 -0.59
C LYS A 69 0.58 -13.56 0.64
N GLY A 70 -0.42 -12.77 1.01
CA GLY A 70 -0.45 -11.95 2.22
C GLY A 70 0.03 -12.64 3.48
N THR A 71 -0.47 -13.85 3.74
CA THR A 71 -0.16 -14.61 4.95
C THR A 71 1.29 -15.02 5.04
N GLU A 72 1.91 -15.45 3.93
CA GLU A 72 3.34 -15.80 3.89
C GLU A 72 4.21 -14.56 4.12
N VAL A 73 3.87 -13.42 3.49
CA VAL A 73 4.56 -12.14 3.71
C VAL A 73 4.43 -11.71 5.18
N TYR A 74 3.22 -11.73 5.74
CA TYR A 74 2.96 -11.34 7.12
C TYR A 74 3.72 -12.23 8.12
N SER A 75 3.66 -13.56 7.96
CA SER A 75 4.40 -14.49 8.82
C SER A 75 5.90 -14.23 8.78
N TYR A 76 6.45 -13.89 7.61
CA TYR A 76 7.85 -13.51 7.50
C TYR A 76 8.17 -12.20 8.25
N LEU A 77 7.35 -11.15 8.05
CA LEU A 77 7.54 -9.87 8.75
C LEU A 77 7.55 -10.08 10.28
N GLN A 78 6.61 -10.87 10.80
CA GLN A 78 6.55 -11.22 12.23
C GLN A 78 7.77 -12.01 12.68
N HIS A 79 8.18 -13.03 11.92
CA HIS A 79 9.35 -13.84 12.25
C HIS A 79 10.65 -13.00 12.31
N GLN A 80 10.77 -11.98 11.45
CA GLN A 80 11.90 -11.06 11.45
C GLN A 80 11.78 -9.91 12.46
N GLY A 81 10.67 -9.81 13.19
CA GLY A 81 10.41 -8.70 14.10
C GLY A 81 10.26 -7.35 13.39
N ILE A 82 9.83 -7.34 12.12
CA ILE A 82 9.60 -6.12 11.34
C ILE A 82 8.22 -5.57 11.72
N ALA A 83 8.23 -4.47 12.48
CA ALA A 83 7.01 -3.83 12.98
C ALA A 83 6.48 -2.74 12.04
N HIS A 84 7.36 -2.07 11.30
CA HIS A 84 7.03 -0.92 10.46
C HIS A 84 7.23 -1.23 8.99
N LEU A 85 6.21 -0.98 8.18
CA LEU A 85 6.20 -1.24 6.75
C LEU A 85 6.03 0.06 5.97
N LEU A 86 7.04 0.42 5.18
CA LEU A 86 6.95 1.51 4.21
C LEU A 86 6.60 0.92 2.85
N ILE A 87 5.49 1.37 2.25
CA ILE A 87 5.00 0.86 0.97
C ILE A 87 5.10 1.96 -0.09
N MET A 88 5.55 1.59 -1.28
CA MET A 88 5.62 2.42 -2.49
C MET A 88 5.29 1.57 -3.72
N GLY A 89 5.12 2.18 -4.90
CA GLY A 89 4.89 1.46 -6.16
C GLY A 89 3.59 1.83 -6.85
N VAL A 90 3.21 1.02 -7.85
CA VAL A 90 2.07 1.28 -8.76
C VAL A 90 1.21 0.03 -8.96
N HIS A 91 -0.11 0.13 -9.16
CA HIS A 91 -0.91 1.36 -9.07
C HIS A 91 -1.43 1.59 -7.64
N THR A 92 -1.39 2.83 -7.16
CA THR A 92 -1.69 3.21 -5.77
C THR A 92 -3.08 2.78 -5.33
N ASN A 93 -4.11 3.08 -6.13
CA ASN A 93 -5.51 2.71 -5.87
C ASN A 93 -5.80 1.23 -6.08
N MET A 94 -4.91 0.47 -6.71
CA MET A 94 -5.10 -0.95 -6.99
C MET A 94 -4.18 -1.82 -6.14
N CYS A 95 -3.01 -2.19 -6.65
CA CYS A 95 -2.17 -3.22 -6.04
C CYS A 95 -1.60 -2.77 -4.69
N VAL A 96 -1.19 -1.51 -4.58
CA VAL A 96 -0.63 -0.91 -3.36
C VAL A 96 -1.67 -0.81 -2.25
N LEU A 97 -2.95 -0.69 -2.60
CA LEU A 97 -4.03 -0.61 -1.62
C LEU A 97 -4.64 -1.97 -1.30
N HIS A 98 -4.84 -2.83 -2.31
CA HIS A 98 -5.75 -3.98 -2.23
C HIS A 98 -5.10 -5.36 -2.24
N ARG A 99 -3.82 -5.51 -2.61
CA ARG A 99 -3.17 -6.84 -2.55
C ARG A 99 -3.21 -7.36 -1.11
N THR A 100 -3.23 -8.69 -0.98
CA THR A 100 -3.31 -9.38 0.32
C THR A 100 -2.10 -9.10 1.23
N PHE A 101 -1.02 -8.53 0.70
CA PHE A 101 0.17 -8.09 1.43
C PHE A 101 0.34 -6.56 1.45
N ALA A 102 -0.68 -5.79 1.09
CA ALA A 102 -0.59 -4.35 0.91
C ALA A 102 -1.38 -3.57 1.97
N ILE A 103 -1.55 -2.26 1.80
CA ILE A 103 -1.97 -1.31 2.85
C ILE A 103 -3.21 -1.80 3.61
N LYS A 104 -4.31 -2.11 2.92
CA LYS A 104 -5.57 -2.45 3.61
C LYS A 104 -5.42 -3.68 4.50
N GLN A 105 -4.84 -4.75 3.96
CA GLN A 105 -4.72 -6.00 4.71
C GLN A 105 -3.70 -5.88 5.85
N MET A 106 -2.55 -5.26 5.59
CA MET A 106 -1.50 -5.10 6.60
C MET A 106 -1.98 -4.26 7.77
N VAL A 107 -2.72 -3.18 7.52
CA VAL A 107 -3.29 -2.40 8.63
C VAL A 107 -4.41 -3.16 9.36
N ARG A 108 -5.22 -3.96 8.66
CA ARG A 108 -6.22 -4.84 9.32
C ARG A 108 -5.57 -5.88 10.24
N TRP A 109 -4.36 -6.32 9.92
CA TRP A 109 -3.54 -7.20 10.77
C TRP A 109 -2.67 -6.46 11.79
N GLY A 110 -2.87 -5.14 11.94
CA GLY A 110 -2.19 -4.34 12.96
C GLY A 110 -0.72 -4.03 12.68
N VAL A 111 -0.28 -4.15 11.42
CA VAL A 111 1.06 -3.69 11.02
C VAL A 111 1.05 -2.16 10.93
N ASP A 112 2.10 -1.52 11.46
CA ASP A 112 2.29 -0.08 11.32
C ASP A 112 2.76 0.22 9.89
N VAL A 113 1.86 0.73 9.06
CA VAL A 113 2.13 1.03 7.65
C VAL A 113 2.30 2.53 7.43
N ALA A 114 3.17 2.94 6.51
CA ALA A 114 3.13 4.27 5.91
C ALA A 114 3.36 4.20 4.39
N LEU A 115 2.67 5.06 3.64
CA LEU A 115 2.85 5.22 2.19
C LEU A 115 3.99 6.19 1.89
N ILE A 116 4.87 5.86 0.95
CA ILE A 116 5.85 6.82 0.41
C ILE A 116 5.21 7.54 -0.78
N ARG A 117 4.62 8.71 -0.53
CA ARG A 117 3.63 9.37 -1.42
C ARG A 117 4.21 9.91 -2.73
N ASP A 118 5.50 10.18 -2.77
CA ASP A 118 6.21 10.69 -3.95
C ASP A 118 6.82 9.58 -4.82
N LEU A 119 6.71 8.32 -4.39
CA LEU A 119 7.16 7.13 -5.13
C LEU A 119 5.98 6.19 -5.46
N THR A 120 4.81 6.76 -5.72
CA THR A 120 3.59 6.03 -6.07
C THR A 120 2.86 6.73 -7.20
N ASP A 121 2.04 5.98 -7.92
CA ASP A 121 1.23 6.49 -9.03
C ASP A 121 -0.08 5.71 -9.14
N ALA A 122 -1.20 6.40 -9.31
CA ALA A 122 -2.53 5.79 -9.38
C ALA A 122 -2.91 5.46 -10.83
N MET A 123 -3.78 4.48 -11.01
CA MET A 123 -4.43 4.26 -12.30
C MET A 123 -5.70 5.08 -12.33
N TYR A 124 -5.69 6.17 -13.09
CA TYR A 124 -6.82 7.07 -13.22
C TYR A 124 -6.87 7.69 -14.63
N ASN A 125 -8.02 7.54 -15.27
CA ASN A 125 -8.34 8.17 -16.55
C ASN A 125 -8.99 9.55 -16.31
N PRO A 126 -8.34 10.67 -16.69
CA PRO A 126 -8.90 12.03 -16.55
C PRO A 126 -10.25 12.25 -17.26
N ALA A 127 -10.62 11.39 -18.22
CA ALA A 127 -11.92 11.43 -18.89
C ALA A 127 -13.05 10.84 -18.04
N MET A 128 -12.74 10.22 -16.91
CA MET A 128 -13.67 9.67 -15.94
C MET A 128 -13.76 10.56 -14.68
N PRO A 129 -14.85 10.50 -13.90
CA PRO A 129 -14.95 11.24 -12.64
C PRO A 129 -13.71 11.02 -11.74
N PRO A 130 -13.18 12.06 -11.09
CA PRO A 130 -13.77 13.39 -10.90
C PRO A 130 -13.37 14.45 -11.94
N TYR A 131 -12.87 14.06 -13.12
CA TYR A 131 -12.46 14.94 -14.22
C TYR A 131 -11.34 15.92 -13.86
N VAL A 132 -10.30 15.42 -13.20
CA VAL A 132 -9.09 16.18 -12.85
C VAL A 132 -7.88 15.64 -13.62
N SER A 133 -6.74 16.33 -13.56
CA SER A 133 -5.51 15.79 -14.15
C SER A 133 -5.11 14.47 -13.48
N HIS A 134 -4.34 13.64 -14.18
CA HIS A 134 -3.82 12.38 -13.64
C HIS A 134 -3.12 12.60 -12.28
N ASP A 135 -2.17 13.54 -12.22
CA ASP A 135 -1.47 13.90 -10.98
C ASP A 135 -2.41 14.30 -9.85
N ALA A 136 -3.47 15.07 -10.16
CA ALA A 136 -4.46 15.46 -9.16
C ALA A 136 -5.28 14.25 -8.68
N GLY A 137 -5.60 13.30 -9.57
CA GLY A 137 -6.23 12.03 -9.23
C GLY A 137 -5.35 11.17 -8.33
N THR A 138 -4.06 11.05 -8.63
CA THR A 138 -3.08 10.40 -7.75
C THR A 138 -3.04 11.08 -6.37
N GLY A 139 -3.06 12.42 -6.32
CA GLY A 139 -3.16 13.18 -5.07
C GLY A 139 -4.42 12.83 -4.26
N LEU A 140 -5.59 12.74 -4.89
CA LEU A 140 -6.84 12.35 -4.22
C LEU A 140 -6.75 10.94 -3.61
N VAL A 141 -6.11 9.99 -4.31
CA VAL A 141 -5.90 8.63 -3.81
C VAL A 141 -4.97 8.64 -2.60
N VAL A 142 -3.91 9.45 -2.62
CA VAL A 142 -3.01 9.63 -1.46
C VAL A 142 -3.79 10.20 -0.27
N GLU A 143 -4.57 11.27 -0.46
CA GLU A 143 -5.40 11.87 0.60
C GLU A 143 -6.42 10.88 1.18
N PHE A 144 -7.00 10.03 0.33
CA PHE A 144 -7.88 8.94 0.76
C PHE A 144 -7.15 7.94 1.67
N ILE A 145 -5.94 7.52 1.28
CA ILE A 145 -5.11 6.60 2.07
C ILE A 145 -4.75 7.24 3.42
N GLU A 146 -4.35 8.50 3.43
CA GLU A 146 -4.01 9.24 4.65
C GLU A 146 -5.19 9.34 5.62
N LYS A 147 -6.38 9.59 5.08
CA LYS A 147 -7.59 9.76 5.88
C LYS A 147 -8.10 8.45 6.48
N PHE A 148 -8.03 7.36 5.72
CA PHE A 148 -8.73 6.13 6.07
C PHE A 148 -7.82 4.96 6.45
N TRP A 149 -6.56 4.95 6.03
CA TRP A 149 -5.71 3.76 6.08
C TRP A 149 -4.39 3.94 6.83
N CYS A 150 -3.54 4.87 6.43
CA CYS A 150 -2.23 5.02 7.07
C CYS A 150 -1.61 6.40 6.78
N PRO A 151 -0.71 6.91 7.63
CA PRO A 151 0.05 8.11 7.30
C PRO A 151 0.89 7.93 6.04
N SER A 152 1.40 9.05 5.50
CA SER A 152 2.36 9.04 4.41
C SER A 152 3.63 9.82 4.77
N VAL A 153 4.73 9.51 4.07
CA VAL A 153 6.04 10.19 4.15
C VAL A 153 6.54 10.52 2.75
N GLU A 154 7.46 11.48 2.63
CA GLU A 154 8.20 11.69 1.38
C GLU A 154 9.52 10.91 1.41
N SER A 155 9.98 10.44 0.25
CA SER A 155 11.25 9.73 0.12
C SER A 155 12.44 10.54 0.65
N LYS A 156 12.38 11.87 0.54
CA LYS A 156 13.39 12.78 1.08
C LYS A 156 13.49 12.77 2.60
N ASP A 157 12.47 12.29 3.31
CA ASP A 157 12.47 12.17 4.77
C ASP A 157 13.25 10.92 5.23
N MET A 158 13.70 10.07 4.29
CA MET A 158 14.41 8.80 4.55
C MET A 158 15.92 8.85 4.30
N ILE A 159 16.46 9.99 3.85
CA ILE A 159 17.89 10.19 3.54
C ILE A 159 18.57 11.11 4.56
#